data_AF-A0AA35VSG4-F1
#
_entry.id   AF-A0AA35VSG4-F1
#
_cell.length_a   1.000
_cell.length_b   1.000
_cell.length_c   1.000
_cell.angle_alpha   90.00
_cell.angle_beta   90.00
_cell.angle_gamma   90.00
#
_symmetry.space_group_name_H-M   'P 1'
#
loop_
_entity.id
_entity.type
_entity.pdbx_description
1 polymer ?
#
loop_
_entity_poly.entity_id
_entity_poly.type
_entity_poly.pdbx_seq_one_letter_code
_entity_poly.pdbx_strand_id
1 'polypeptide(L)'
;MQGATDSAKNIRADIQEIRNKYVMVNSDTTCELCGSRLLVQGFYMFPCHHAFHKDCLIPEVMRHMSSEECSELERLLSEESSGSREGATAMARSSTKAKIDSMLGSQCLYCGDVMIMSVSQPLVPPENLEKELLNWK
;
A
#
# COMPACT_ATOMS: atom_id res chain seq x y z
N MET A 1 32.24 -13.58 -18.99
CA MET A 1 32.38 -12.80 -17.74
C MET A 1 32.00 -11.32 -17.89
N GLN A 2 32.11 -10.68 -19.08
CA GLN A 2 31.67 -9.27 -19.29
C GLN A 2 30.20 -8.97 -18.94
N GLY A 3 29.26 -9.85 -19.30
CA GLY A 3 27.83 -9.57 -19.09
C GLY A 3 27.43 -9.39 -17.61
N ALA A 4 28.09 -10.11 -16.70
CA ALA A 4 27.85 -9.97 -15.27
C ALA A 4 28.40 -8.64 -14.72
N THR A 5 29.56 -8.19 -15.22
CA THR A 5 30.14 -6.91 -14.82
C THR A 5 29.35 -5.70 -15.32
N ASP A 6 28.75 -5.80 -16.52
CA ASP A 6 27.96 -4.72 -17.08
C ASP A 6 26.57 -4.62 -16.43
N SER A 7 25.93 -5.76 -16.14
CA SER A 7 24.69 -5.78 -15.35
C SER A 7 24.88 -5.15 -13.96
N ALA A 8 25.96 -5.51 -13.25
CA ALA A 8 26.27 -4.93 -11.94
C ALA A 8 26.60 -3.42 -12.00
N LYS A 9 27.06 -2.89 -13.14
CA LYS A 9 27.24 -1.44 -13.32
C LYS A 9 25.90 -0.74 -13.53
N ASN A 10 25.03 -1.30 -14.38
CA ASN A 10 23.70 -0.74 -14.64
C ASN A 10 22.85 -0.71 -13.37
N ILE A 11 22.80 -1.80 -12.60
CA ILE A 11 22.08 -1.84 -11.31
C ILE A 11 22.57 -0.74 -10.36
N ARG A 12 23.89 -0.51 -10.30
CA ARG A 12 24.46 0.54 -9.44
C ARG A 12 24.08 1.96 -9.92
N ALA A 13 24.03 2.18 -11.23
CA ALA A 13 23.55 3.43 -11.80
C ALA A 13 22.06 3.65 -11.50
N ASP A 14 21.23 2.63 -11.70
CA ASP A 14 19.79 2.69 -11.41
C ASP A 14 19.52 3.00 -9.93
N ILE A 15 20.25 2.37 -9.00
CA ILE A 15 20.16 2.67 -7.57
C ILE A 15 20.49 4.13 -7.27
N GLN A 16 21.51 4.70 -7.92
CA GLN A 16 21.87 6.10 -7.74
C GLN A 16 20.80 7.04 -8.30
N GLU A 17 20.18 6.69 -9.43
CA GLU A 17 19.10 7.49 -10.02
C GLU A 17 17.84 7.47 -9.17
N ILE A 18 17.45 6.30 -8.65
CA ILE A 18 16.26 6.13 -7.80
C ILE A 18 16.33 7.01 -6.55
N ARG A 19 17.52 7.21 -5.97
CA ARG A 19 17.70 8.10 -4.80
C ARG A 19 17.31 9.56 -5.05
N ASN A 20 17.37 10.00 -6.30
CA ASN A 20 17.04 11.37 -6.69
C ASN A 20 15.62 11.50 -7.25
N LYS A 21 14.85 10.42 -7.30
CA LYS A 21 13.45 10.46 -7.71
C LYS A 21 12.63 11.13 -6.62
N TYR A 22 11.84 12.10 -7.03
CA TYR A 22 10.85 12.76 -6.21
C TYR A 22 9.51 12.65 -6.92
N VAL A 23 8.42 12.77 -6.16
CA VAL A 23 7.08 12.84 -6.72
C VAL A 23 6.46 14.16 -6.30
N MET A 24 5.88 14.86 -7.27
CA MET A 24 5.15 16.11 -7.03
C MET A 24 3.70 15.76 -6.71
N VAL A 25 3.24 16.10 -5.51
CA VAL A 25 1.83 15.99 -5.13
C VAL A 25 1.18 17.33 -5.35
N ASN A 26 0.22 17.38 -6.27
CA ASN A 26 -0.53 18.58 -6.59
C ASN A 26 -1.87 18.58 -5.83
N SER A 27 -2.54 19.73 -5.78
CA SER A 27 -3.84 19.87 -5.10
C SER A 27 -5.00 19.10 -5.77
N ASP A 28 -4.81 18.69 -7.01
CA ASP A 28 -5.70 17.89 -7.84
C ASP A 28 -5.37 16.39 -7.81
N THR A 29 -4.27 15.98 -7.16
CA THR A 29 -3.97 14.57 -6.97
C THR A 29 -5.09 13.91 -6.17
N THR A 30 -5.60 12.80 -6.68
CA THR A 30 -6.70 12.03 -6.09
C THR A 30 -6.23 10.67 -5.60
N CYS A 31 -7.00 10.06 -4.70
CA CYS A 31 -6.81 8.69 -4.30
C CYS A 31 -7.34 7.75 -5.39
N GLU A 32 -6.56 6.75 -5.77
CA GLU A 32 -6.90 5.81 -6.84
C GLU A 32 -8.10 4.89 -6.50
N LEU A 33 -8.41 4.72 -5.22
CA LEU A 33 -9.52 3.86 -4.78
C LEU A 33 -10.86 4.59 -4.71
N CYS A 34 -10.88 5.82 -4.20
CA CYS A 34 -12.12 6.57 -3.95
C CYS A 34 -12.32 7.78 -4.87
N GLY A 35 -11.31 8.16 -5.67
CA GLY A 35 -11.34 9.33 -6.56
C GLY A 35 -11.38 10.69 -5.87
N SER A 36 -11.37 10.73 -4.53
CA SER A 36 -11.38 12.00 -3.77
C SER A 36 -9.99 12.59 -3.63
N ARG A 37 -9.90 13.90 -3.35
CA ARG A 37 -8.63 14.62 -3.20
C ARG A 37 -7.74 13.98 -2.13
N LEU A 38 -6.48 13.75 -2.47
CA LEU A 38 -5.53 13.01 -1.64
C LEU A 38 -5.19 13.75 -0.34
N LEU A 39 -4.98 15.06 -0.42
CA LEU A 39 -4.49 15.90 0.69
C LEU A 39 -5.49 16.13 1.84
N VAL A 40 -6.71 15.58 1.75
CA VAL A 40 -7.75 15.76 2.77
C VAL A 40 -7.50 14.89 4.01
N GLN A 41 -6.78 13.79 3.86
CA GLN A 41 -6.49 12.81 4.91
C GLN A 41 -5.04 12.32 4.81
N GLY A 42 -4.59 11.53 5.80
CA GLY A 42 -3.30 10.84 5.70
C GLY A 42 -3.29 9.90 4.49
N PHE A 43 -2.19 9.88 3.75
CA PHE A 43 -2.06 9.12 2.51
C PHE A 43 -0.71 8.42 2.38
N TYR A 44 -0.67 7.38 1.56
CA TYR A 44 0.53 6.70 1.09
C TYR A 44 0.74 6.99 -0.38
N MET A 45 1.97 7.32 -0.76
CA MET A 45 2.37 7.49 -2.14
C MET A 45 3.55 6.58 -2.42
N PHE A 46 3.44 5.78 -3.47
CA PHE A 46 4.46 4.79 -3.83
C PHE A 46 5.44 5.34 -4.87
N PRO A 47 6.65 4.77 -4.99
CA PRO A 47 7.61 5.15 -6.03
C PRO A 47 7.10 4.94 -7.47
N CYS A 48 6.06 4.11 -7.65
CA CYS A 48 5.34 3.94 -8.92
C CYS A 48 4.30 5.04 -9.20
N HIS A 49 4.23 6.09 -8.38
CA HIS A 49 3.32 7.25 -8.47
C HIS A 49 1.85 7.01 -8.06
N HIS A 50 1.43 5.77 -7.77
CA HIS A 50 0.10 5.53 -7.22
C HIS A 50 -0.03 6.07 -5.79
N ALA A 51 -1.19 6.67 -5.51
CA ALA A 51 -1.46 7.30 -4.24
C ALA A 51 -2.83 6.88 -3.68
N PHE A 52 -2.86 6.62 -2.38
CA PHE A 52 -4.03 6.10 -1.69
C PHE A 52 -4.18 6.78 -0.34
N HIS A 53 -5.41 7.09 0.08
CA HIS A 53 -5.66 7.43 1.48
C HIS A 53 -5.30 6.24 2.37
N LYS A 54 -4.79 6.50 3.57
CA LYS A 54 -4.51 5.47 4.58
C LYS A 54 -5.76 4.61 4.82
N ASP A 55 -6.91 5.25 5.00
CA ASP A 55 -8.17 4.59 5.30
C ASP A 55 -8.71 3.77 4.12
N CYS A 56 -8.41 4.18 2.87
CA CYS A 56 -8.75 3.40 1.69
C CYS A 56 -7.79 2.23 1.48
N LEU A 57 -6.50 2.41 1.81
CA LEU A 57 -5.47 1.41 1.58
C LEU A 57 -5.56 0.21 2.55
N ILE A 58 -5.82 0.47 3.84
CA ILE A 58 -5.89 -0.57 4.88
C ILE A 58 -6.79 -1.75 4.51
N PRO A 59 -8.09 -1.56 4.18
CA PRO A 59 -9.00 -2.68 3.91
C PRO A 59 -8.56 -3.50 2.70
N GLU A 60 -7.99 -2.85 1.69
CA GLU A 60 -7.49 -3.53 0.49
C GLU A 60 -6.27 -4.39 0.79
N VAL A 61 -5.30 -3.84 1.53
CA VAL A 61 -4.07 -4.56 1.90
C VAL A 61 -4.39 -5.75 2.81
N MET A 62 -5.31 -5.59 3.77
CA MET A 62 -5.70 -6.66 4.69
C MET A 62 -6.32 -7.87 3.98
N ARG A 63 -6.90 -7.72 2.78
CA ARG A 63 -7.42 -8.85 2.00
C ARG A 63 -6.34 -9.79 1.47
N HIS A 64 -5.09 -9.32 1.42
CA HIS A 64 -3.95 -10.05 0.88
C HIS A 64 -2.92 -10.42 1.95
N MET A 65 -3.13 -9.99 3.20
CA MET A 65 -2.31 -10.34 4.35
C MET A 65 -2.77 -11.64 5.01
N SER A 66 -1.87 -12.28 5.75
CA SER A 66 -2.23 -13.41 6.61
C SER A 66 -3.09 -12.95 7.81
N SER A 67 -3.81 -13.90 8.42
CA SER A 67 -4.61 -13.63 9.62
C SER A 67 -3.78 -13.05 10.78
N GLU A 68 -2.50 -13.44 10.90
CA GLU A 68 -1.60 -12.95 11.94
C GLU A 68 -1.21 -11.49 11.68
N GLU A 69 -0.89 -11.15 10.44
CA GLU A 69 -0.54 -9.79 10.02
C GLU A 69 -1.74 -8.83 10.15
N CYS A 70 -2.93 -9.26 9.77
CA CYS A 70 -4.16 -8.46 9.94
C CYS A 70 -4.42 -8.14 11.42
N SER A 71 -4.34 -9.15 12.30
CA SER A 71 -4.53 -8.97 13.74
C SER A 71 -3.49 -8.00 14.34
N GLU A 72 -2.23 -8.12 13.91
CA GLU A 72 -1.17 -7.20 14.34
C GLU A 72 -1.40 -5.77 13.85
N LEU A 73 -1.82 -5.59 12.59
CA LEU A 73 -2.12 -4.27 12.04
C LEU A 73 -3.30 -3.61 12.77
N GLU A 74 -4.37 -4.36 13.03
CA GLU A 74 -5.54 -3.89 13.80
C GLU A 74 -5.16 -3.44 15.22
N ARG A 75 -4.29 -4.23 15.89
CA ARG A 75 -3.75 -3.88 17.21
C ARG A 75 -2.97 -2.56 17.16
N LEU A 76 -2.09 -2.40 16.19
CA LEU A 76 -1.27 -1.18 16.02
C LEU A 76 -2.14 0.05 15.69
N LEU A 77 -3.17 -0.09 14.84
CA LEU A 77 -4.11 0.98 14.52
C LEU A 77 -4.95 1.40 15.74
N SER A 78 -5.32 0.44 16.58
CA SER A 78 -6.02 0.69 17.86
C SER A 78 -5.12 1.41 18.86
N GLU A 79 -3.83 1.10 18.89
CA GLU A 79 -2.83 1.80 19.72
C GLU A 79 -2.57 3.22 19.23
N GLU A 80 -2.52 3.44 17.92
CA GLU A 80 -2.35 4.76 17.33
C GLU A 80 -3.53 5.69 17.68
N SER A 81 -4.75 5.17 17.57
CA SER A 81 -5.99 5.91 17.86
C SER A 81 -6.24 6.11 19.36
N SER A 82 -5.88 5.15 20.21
CA SER A 82 -5.95 5.27 21.68
C SER A 82 -4.81 6.09 22.31
N GLY A 83 -3.83 6.51 21.50
CA GLY A 83 -2.67 7.28 21.90
C GLY A 83 -2.94 8.65 22.55
N SER A 84 -4.20 9.05 22.73
CA SER A 84 -4.61 10.21 23.54
C SER A 84 -4.59 9.95 25.06
N ARG A 85 -4.23 8.75 25.52
CA ARG A 85 -4.05 8.47 26.95
C ARG A 85 -2.74 9.08 27.46
N GLU A 86 -2.86 9.92 28.48
CA GLU A 86 -1.78 10.61 29.20
C GLU A 86 -0.75 9.59 29.70
N GLY A 87 0.42 9.49 29.06
CA GLY A 87 1.52 8.63 29.53
C GLY A 87 2.34 7.92 28.44
N ALA A 88 1.87 7.84 27.20
CA ALA A 88 2.68 7.27 26.11
C ALA A 88 3.83 8.22 25.72
N THR A 89 5.07 7.75 25.78
CA THR A 89 6.24 8.54 25.36
C THR A 89 6.18 8.81 23.86
N ALA A 90 6.70 9.96 23.41
CA ALA A 90 6.78 10.30 21.98
C ALA A 90 7.50 9.21 21.15
N MET A 91 8.47 8.53 21.78
CA MET A 91 9.21 7.43 21.17
C MET A 91 8.34 6.20 20.88
N ALA A 92 7.43 5.84 21.81
CA ALA A 92 6.52 4.72 21.61
C ALA A 92 5.56 4.97 20.45
N ARG A 93 4.99 6.18 20.36
CA ARG A 93 4.11 6.58 19.24
C ARG A 93 4.84 6.54 17.89
N SER A 94 6.09 7.00 17.85
CA SER A 94 6.91 6.94 16.65
C SER A 94 7.18 5.49 16.20
N SER A 95 7.43 4.58 17.14
CA SER A 95 7.66 3.17 16.84
C SER A 95 6.41 2.48 16.28
N THR A 96 5.24 2.73 16.87
CA THR A 96 3.96 2.19 16.38
C THR A 96 3.70 2.66 14.96
N LYS A 97 3.84 3.97 14.71
CA LYS A 97 3.67 4.56 13.38
C LYS A 97 4.63 3.95 12.36
N ALA A 98 5.92 3.82 12.70
CA ALA A 98 6.92 3.22 11.81
C ALA A 98 6.58 1.77 11.43
N LYS A 99 6.00 1.01 12.37
CA LYS A 99 5.57 -0.37 12.10
C LYS A 99 4.36 -0.42 11.17
N ILE A 100 3.36 0.44 11.39
CA ILE A 100 2.22 0.59 10.47
C ILE A 100 2.71 0.98 9.08
N ASP A 101 3.59 1.98 8.99
CA ASP A 101 4.15 2.45 7.71
C ASP A 101 4.94 1.35 7.00
N SER A 102 5.67 0.49 7.74
CA SER A 102 6.36 -0.66 7.17
C SER A 102 5.41 -1.72 6.62
N MET A 103 4.26 -1.93 7.25
CA MET A 103 3.27 -2.91 6.79
C MET A 103 2.52 -2.39 5.56
N LEU A 104 2.00 -1.16 5.62
CA LEU A 104 1.22 -0.55 4.54
C LEU A 104 2.08 -0.07 3.36
N GLY A 105 3.30 0.41 3.63
CA GLY A 105 4.22 0.93 2.61
C GLY A 105 5.06 -0.13 1.90
N SER A 106 4.90 -1.41 2.27
CA SER A 106 5.69 -2.50 1.71
C SER A 106 5.45 -2.70 0.21
N GLN A 107 4.19 -2.59 -0.25
CA GLN A 107 3.81 -2.86 -1.63
C GLN A 107 2.63 -2.00 -2.10
N CYS A 108 2.64 -1.66 -3.39
CA CYS A 108 1.53 -0.96 -4.05
C CYS A 108 0.48 -1.96 -4.55
N LEU A 109 -0.81 -1.63 -4.41
CA LEU A 109 -1.92 -2.47 -4.88
C LEU A 109 -1.90 -2.75 -6.39
N TYR A 110 -1.37 -1.85 -7.21
CA TYR A 110 -1.40 -1.96 -8.68
C TYR A 110 -0.08 -2.39 -9.32
N CYS A 111 1.04 -2.29 -8.59
CA CYS A 111 2.36 -2.60 -9.14
C CYS A 111 3.16 -3.61 -8.30
N GLY A 112 2.68 -3.96 -7.12
CA GLY A 112 3.30 -4.94 -6.23
C GLY A 112 2.76 -6.35 -6.45
N ASP A 113 3.10 -7.25 -5.53
CA ASP A 113 2.70 -8.65 -5.56
C ASP A 113 1.18 -8.81 -5.38
N VAL A 114 0.53 -7.88 -4.68
CA VAL A 114 -0.95 -7.83 -4.57
C VAL A 114 -1.61 -7.89 -5.95
N MET A 115 -1.09 -7.12 -6.91
CA MET A 115 -1.60 -7.13 -8.28
C MET A 115 -1.38 -8.51 -8.94
N ILE A 116 -0.22 -9.13 -8.73
CA ILE A 116 0.11 -10.44 -9.30
C ILE A 116 -0.82 -11.52 -8.74
N MET A 117 -1.07 -11.50 -7.42
CA MET A 117 -1.99 -12.42 -6.76
C MET A 117 -3.42 -12.27 -7.29
N SER A 118 -3.85 -11.05 -7.64
CA SER A 118 -5.17 -10.79 -8.19
C SER A 118 -5.42 -11.47 -9.53
N VAL A 119 -4.39 -11.71 -10.34
CA VAL A 119 -4.53 -12.36 -11.68
C VAL A 119 -5.06 -13.79 -11.56
N SER A 120 -4.75 -14.47 -10.46
CA SER A 120 -5.22 -15.84 -10.21
C SER A 120 -6.63 -15.88 -9.63
N GLN A 121 -7.20 -14.73 -9.25
CA GLN A 121 -8.54 -14.67 -8.67
C GLN A 121 -9.61 -14.57 -9.78
N PRO A 122 -10.72 -15.32 -9.66
CA PRO A 122 -11.85 -15.16 -10.55
C PRO A 122 -12.40 -13.72 -10.47
N LEU A 123 -12.69 -13.11 -11.64
CA LEU A 123 -13.29 -11.77 -11.71
C LEU A 123 -14.66 -11.70 -11.02
N VAL A 124 -15.40 -12.80 -11.07
CA VAL A 124 -16.67 -12.98 -10.37
C VAL A 124 -16.51 -14.16 -9.42
N PRO A 125 -16.78 -14.00 -8.11
CA PRO A 125 -16.82 -15.11 -7.18
C PRO A 125 -17.79 -16.19 -7.67
N PRO A 126 -17.46 -17.48 -7.53
CA PRO A 126 -18.31 -18.56 -8.04
C PRO A 126 -19.76 -18.51 -7.50
N GLU A 127 -19.94 -17.97 -6.29
CA GLU A 127 -21.24 -17.76 -5.65
C GLU A 127 -22.15 -16.75 -6.38
N ASN A 128 -21.56 -15.79 -7.10
CA ASN A 128 -22.28 -14.71 -7.79
C ASN A 128 -22.25 -14.87 -9.32
N LEU A 129 -21.53 -15.86 -9.85
CA LEU A 129 -21.35 -16.04 -11.29
C LEU A 129 -22.67 -16.21 -12.03
N GLU A 130 -23.58 -17.04 -11.51
CA GLU A 130 -24.88 -17.28 -12.15
C GLU A 130 -25.75 -16.02 -12.17
N LYS A 131 -25.71 -15.22 -11.12
CA LYS A 131 -26.49 -13.97 -11.01
C LYS A 131 -25.98 -12.91 -11.98
N GLU A 132 -24.66 -12.75 -12.07
CA GLU A 132 -24.04 -11.82 -13.03
C GLU A 132 -24.32 -12.22 -14.48
N LEU A 133 -24.23 -13.51 -14.80
CA LEU A 133 -24.56 -14.01 -16.15
C LEU A 133 -26.02 -13.75 -16.54
N LEU A 134 -26.96 -13.73 -15.59
CA LEU A 134 -28.34 -13.35 -15.86
C LEU A 134 -28.49 -11.85 -16.17
N ASN A 135 -27.71 -10.99 -15.50
CA ASN A 135 -27.77 -9.54 -15.69
C ASN A 135 -27.14 -9.06 -17.01
N TRP A 136 -26.37 -9.91 -17.69
CA TRP A 136 -25.71 -9.59 -18.96
C TRP A 136 -26.56 -9.91 -20.20
N LYS A 137 -27.79 -10.42 -20.01
CA LYS A 137 -28.79 -10.57 -21.08
C LYS A 137 -29.64 -9.33 -21.23
#